data_AF-A0A3L7RX36-F1
#
_entry.id   AF-A0A3L7RX36-F1
#
_cell.length_a   1.000
_cell.length_b   1.000
_cell.length_c   1.000
_cell.angle_alpha   90.00
_cell.angle_beta   90.00
_cell.angle_gamma   90.00
#
_symmetry.space_group_name_H-M   'P 1'
#
loop_
_entity.id
_entity.type
_entity.pdbx_description
1 polymer ?
#
loop_
_entity_poly.entity_id
_entity_poly.type
_entity_poly.pdbx_seq_one_letter_code
_entity_poly.pdbx_strand_id
1 'polypeptide(L)'
;MTAGECYLSHFMFPDEFRAHLATTGSTAGYTGLTWLQWLVFDIDVEGDILEALTQARRLAARLVDRFKLEPDDLMFFYSGSKGFHVLLPSSLWDGQPAANFHDYARRFAETLAINADVKIDSGIYARVNLLRAANSKHRKTGRYKVQLRYDELLNLKPEAILEIAAEPREGWIPEPVGVNSEAAECWSEIVKLVDDDKAASIERRSSNGAAKLNPTTRAVLVEGSFVGDRHRELFSSAANLAEFASVDELAFALLTPCGLNSGLTRSDVQRQIECGLKHGGRSYET
;
A
#
# COMPACT_ATOMS: atom_id res chain seq x y z
N MET A 1 -6.19 31.67 3.87
CA MET A 1 -5.64 30.30 4.02
C MET A 1 -5.95 29.81 5.42
N THR A 2 -6.48 28.58 5.54
CA THR A 2 -6.87 27.97 6.80
C THR A 2 -5.66 27.68 7.67
N ALA A 3 -5.67 28.09 8.94
CA ALA A 3 -4.56 27.92 9.89
C ALA A 3 -4.38 26.45 10.38
N GLY A 4 -4.99 25.47 9.70
CA GLY A 4 -5.10 24.08 10.15
C GLY A 4 -4.61 23.05 9.13
N GLU A 5 -4.73 21.77 9.48
CA GLU A 5 -4.39 20.67 8.57
C GLU A 5 -5.42 20.57 7.43
N CYS A 6 -4.93 20.46 6.20
CA CYS A 6 -5.71 20.23 4.99
C CYS A 6 -5.17 18.99 4.28
N TYR A 7 -6.07 18.22 3.69
CA TYR A 7 -5.75 16.96 3.04
C TYR A 7 -6.42 16.89 1.66
N LEU A 8 -5.78 16.17 0.75
CA LEU A 8 -6.29 15.83 -0.56
C LEU A 8 -6.31 14.31 -0.70
N SER A 9 -7.25 13.79 -1.49
CA SER A 9 -7.24 12.38 -1.86
C SER A 9 -6.00 12.06 -2.69
N HIS A 10 -5.38 10.90 -2.43
CA HIS A 10 -4.29 10.41 -3.26
C HIS A 10 -4.79 10.00 -4.66
N PHE A 11 -5.95 9.33 -4.69
CA PHE A 11 -6.63 8.94 -5.91
C PHE A 11 -7.77 9.90 -6.26
N MET A 12 -8.10 9.91 -7.55
CA MET A 12 -9.27 10.54 -8.13
C MET A 12 -10.37 9.50 -8.33
N PHE A 13 -11.61 9.98 -8.30
CA PHE A 13 -12.79 9.14 -8.32
C PHE A 13 -13.85 9.73 -9.24
N PRO A 14 -14.68 8.90 -9.88
CA PRO A 14 -15.83 9.36 -10.63
C PRO A 14 -17.01 9.65 -9.69
N ASP A 15 -18.14 10.11 -10.23
CA ASP A 15 -19.32 10.50 -9.45
C ASP A 15 -19.92 9.35 -8.63
N GLU A 16 -19.68 8.09 -9.01
CA GLU A 16 -20.08 6.90 -8.27
C GLU A 16 -19.50 6.86 -6.86
N PHE A 17 -18.33 7.47 -6.63
CA PHE A 17 -17.75 7.56 -5.29
C PHE A 17 -18.56 8.50 -4.38
N ARG A 18 -19.07 9.60 -4.94
CA ARG A 18 -20.00 10.49 -4.23
C ARG A 18 -21.30 9.77 -3.91
N ALA A 19 -21.83 8.99 -4.86
CA ALA A 19 -23.02 8.17 -4.63
C ALA A 19 -22.79 7.14 -3.51
N HIS A 20 -21.66 6.43 -3.53
CA HIS A 20 -21.27 5.49 -2.46
C HIS A 20 -21.25 6.15 -1.08
N LEU A 21 -20.63 7.33 -0.97
CA LEU A 21 -20.58 8.08 0.28
C LEU A 21 -21.98 8.51 0.74
N ALA A 22 -22.82 8.99 -0.18
CA ALA A 22 -24.20 9.40 0.13
C ALA A 22 -25.06 8.22 0.61
N THR A 23 -24.85 7.03 0.06
CA THR A 23 -25.61 5.82 0.43
C THR A 23 -25.12 5.19 1.73
N THR A 24 -23.80 5.10 1.93
CA THR A 24 -23.22 4.34 3.05
C THR A 24 -22.80 5.22 4.24
N GLY A 25 -22.72 6.54 4.06
CA GLY A 25 -22.18 7.46 5.04
C GLY A 25 -20.66 7.36 5.26
N SER A 26 -19.96 6.55 4.46
CA SER A 26 -18.51 6.33 4.57
C SER A 26 -17.87 6.15 3.19
N THR A 27 -16.58 6.48 3.08
CA THR A 27 -15.78 6.15 1.88
C THR A 27 -15.20 4.73 1.94
N ALA A 28 -15.26 4.09 3.11
CA ALA A 28 -14.74 2.75 3.31
C ALA A 28 -15.47 1.73 2.41
N GLY A 29 -14.73 0.74 1.92
CA GLY A 29 -15.28 -0.35 1.12
C GLY A 29 -15.62 0.02 -0.33
N TYR A 30 -15.33 1.24 -0.80
CA TYR A 30 -15.49 1.57 -2.22
C TYR A 30 -14.58 0.67 -3.07
N THR A 31 -15.15 0.04 -4.10
CA THR A 31 -14.45 -0.88 -5.02
C THR A 31 -14.48 -0.44 -6.48
N GLY A 32 -15.09 0.72 -6.77
CA GLY A 32 -15.25 1.24 -8.12
C GLY A 32 -13.97 1.84 -8.72
N LEU A 33 -14.10 2.48 -9.88
CA LEU A 33 -12.98 3.02 -10.63
C LEU A 33 -12.21 4.08 -9.82
N THR A 34 -10.89 4.06 -9.98
CA THR A 34 -9.96 5.08 -9.49
C THR A 34 -8.88 5.34 -10.51
N TRP A 35 -8.27 6.53 -10.46
CA TRP A 35 -7.03 6.87 -11.17
C TRP A 35 -6.24 7.88 -10.31
N LEU A 36 -5.08 8.34 -10.77
CA LEU A 36 -4.30 9.40 -10.11
C LEU A 36 -3.84 10.42 -11.14
N GLN A 37 -3.50 11.63 -10.69
CA GLN A 37 -2.77 12.61 -11.51
C GLN A 37 -1.26 12.50 -11.29
N TRP A 38 -0.86 12.20 -10.05
CA TRP A 38 0.52 12.15 -9.62
C TRP A 38 0.78 10.85 -8.85
N LEU A 39 1.82 10.12 -9.25
CA LEU A 39 2.28 8.95 -8.51
C LEU A 39 3.19 9.45 -7.39
N VAL A 40 2.75 9.26 -6.15
CA VAL A 40 3.40 9.81 -4.97
C VAL A 40 4.37 8.78 -4.38
N PHE A 41 5.62 9.17 -4.22
CA PHE A 41 6.61 8.42 -3.45
C PHE A 41 6.74 9.08 -2.08
N ASP A 42 6.19 8.45 -1.04
CA ASP A 42 6.31 8.94 0.34
C ASP A 42 7.53 8.33 1.02
N ILE A 43 8.52 9.19 1.30
CA ILE A 43 9.81 8.82 1.86
C ILE A 43 9.85 9.35 3.28
N ASP A 44 9.62 8.46 4.25
CA ASP A 44 9.78 8.75 5.69
C ASP A 44 10.76 7.74 6.31
N VAL A 45 11.92 8.25 6.74
CA VAL A 45 12.94 7.47 7.45
C VAL A 45 12.85 7.82 8.92
N GLU A 46 12.68 6.80 9.76
CA GLU A 46 12.37 7.00 11.16
C GLU A 46 13.48 7.78 11.90
N GLY A 47 13.21 9.06 12.15
CA GLY A 47 14.08 9.90 12.97
C GLY A 47 15.27 10.51 12.21
N ASP A 48 15.36 10.29 10.89
CA ASP A 48 16.49 10.76 10.10
C ASP A 48 16.04 11.53 8.85
N ILE A 49 15.93 12.86 9.00
CA ILE A 49 15.59 13.77 7.89
C ILE A 49 16.69 13.82 6.82
N LEU A 50 17.96 13.62 7.20
CA LEU A 50 19.07 13.68 6.25
C LEU A 50 19.06 12.46 5.34
N GLU A 51 18.78 11.29 5.90
CA GLU A 51 18.62 10.06 5.12
C GLU A 51 17.37 10.13 4.24
N ALA A 52 16.23 10.62 4.76
CA ALA A 52 15.03 10.82 3.94
C ALA A 52 15.28 11.79 2.77
N LEU A 53 16.01 12.89 3.00
CA LEU A 53 16.41 13.84 1.96
C LEU A 53 17.35 13.19 0.94
N THR A 54 18.32 12.38 1.40
CA THR A 54 19.25 11.65 0.54
C THR A 54 18.53 10.67 -0.38
N GLN A 55 17.55 9.94 0.15
CA GLN A 55 16.71 9.04 -0.65
C GLN A 55 15.82 9.81 -1.62
N ALA A 56 15.23 10.94 -1.22
CA ALA A 56 14.44 11.79 -2.12
C ALA A 56 15.26 12.32 -3.29
N ARG A 57 16.50 12.77 -3.04
CA ARG A 57 17.46 13.19 -4.09
C ARG A 57 17.77 12.06 -5.05
N ARG A 58 18.08 10.88 -4.51
CA ARG A 58 18.40 9.69 -5.30
C ARG A 58 17.24 9.31 -6.21
N LEU A 59 16.03 9.24 -5.65
CA LEU A 59 14.82 8.93 -6.42
C LEU A 59 14.60 9.99 -7.52
N ALA A 60 14.65 11.27 -7.17
CA ALA A 60 14.44 12.35 -8.13
C ALA A 60 15.44 12.28 -9.30
N ALA A 61 16.74 12.14 -9.00
CA ALA A 61 17.77 12.00 -10.03
C ALA A 61 17.57 10.75 -10.91
N ARG A 62 17.15 9.62 -10.33
CA ARG A 62 16.89 8.38 -11.06
C ARG A 62 15.67 8.48 -11.97
N LEU A 63 14.59 9.12 -11.51
CA LEU A 63 13.38 9.31 -12.33
C LEU A 63 13.66 10.25 -13.51
N VAL A 64 14.34 11.36 -13.25
CA VAL A 64 14.78 12.33 -14.28
C VAL A 64 15.64 11.64 -15.32
N ASP A 65 16.68 10.91 -14.91
CA ASP A 65 17.58 10.22 -15.84
C ASP A 65 16.89 9.09 -16.60
N ARG A 66 16.08 8.27 -15.92
CA ARG A 66 15.41 7.12 -16.54
C ARG A 66 14.43 7.56 -17.63
N PHE A 67 13.51 8.45 -17.29
CA PHE A 67 12.46 8.87 -18.20
C PHE A 67 12.82 10.09 -19.05
N LYS A 68 14.06 10.57 -18.96
CA LYS A 68 14.58 11.75 -19.70
C LYS A 68 13.66 12.97 -19.54
N LEU A 69 13.27 13.22 -18.29
CA LEU A 69 12.37 14.32 -17.92
C LEU A 69 13.17 15.60 -17.67
N GLU A 70 12.52 16.74 -17.83
CA GLU A 70 13.03 17.97 -17.22
C GLU A 70 12.78 17.92 -15.71
N PRO A 71 13.68 18.43 -14.86
CA PRO A 71 13.50 18.30 -13.42
C PRO A 71 12.22 18.96 -12.88
N ASP A 72 11.75 20.01 -13.56
CA ASP A 72 10.52 20.73 -13.23
C ASP A 72 9.24 19.97 -13.63
N ASP A 73 9.35 18.84 -14.35
CA ASP A 73 8.23 17.94 -14.65
C ASP A 73 7.76 17.17 -13.41
N LEU A 74 8.64 17.02 -12.41
CA LEU A 74 8.35 16.39 -11.13
C LEU A 74 8.00 17.46 -10.09
N MET A 75 7.27 17.06 -9.05
CA MET A 75 7.11 17.90 -7.87
C MET A 75 7.76 17.28 -6.64
N PHE A 76 8.40 18.13 -5.84
CA PHE A 76 9.09 17.72 -4.62
C PHE A 76 8.49 18.47 -3.44
N PHE A 77 8.23 17.77 -2.35
CA PHE A 77 7.71 18.38 -1.14
C PHE A 77 8.48 17.90 0.09
N TYR A 78 8.78 18.84 0.99
CA TYR A 78 9.01 18.49 2.38
C TYR A 78 7.65 18.35 3.08
N SER A 79 7.43 17.26 3.82
CA SER A 79 6.09 16.91 4.34
C SER A 79 5.60 17.77 5.52
N GLY A 80 6.48 18.59 6.09
CA GLY A 80 6.24 19.37 7.31
C GLY A 80 6.79 18.73 8.59
N SER A 81 7.36 17.50 8.54
CA SER A 81 8.04 16.89 9.69
C SER A 81 9.42 16.32 9.37
N LYS A 82 9.52 15.07 8.90
CA LYS A 82 10.81 14.43 8.62
C LYS A 82 10.86 13.71 7.27
N GLY A 83 9.72 13.62 6.59
CA GLY A 83 9.61 12.94 5.30
C GLY A 83 9.55 13.88 4.11
N PHE A 84 9.69 13.30 2.92
CA PHE A 84 9.65 13.97 1.63
C PHE A 84 8.70 13.24 0.69
N HIS A 85 8.02 13.99 -0.18
CA HIS A 85 7.25 13.39 -1.26
C HIS A 85 7.90 13.76 -2.60
N VAL A 86 8.09 12.78 -3.46
CA VAL A 86 8.41 12.97 -4.89
C VAL A 86 7.16 12.60 -5.69
N LEU A 87 6.72 13.44 -6.59
CA LEU A 87 5.50 13.25 -7.38
C LEU A 87 5.87 13.16 -8.86
N LEU A 88 5.57 12.02 -9.47
CA LEU A 88 5.78 11.74 -10.89
C LEU A 88 4.44 11.90 -11.65
N PRO A 89 4.37 12.65 -12.77
CA PRO A 89 3.13 12.87 -13.48
C PRO A 89 2.67 11.58 -14.18
N SER A 90 1.39 11.24 -14.00
CA SER A 90 0.79 10.05 -14.63
C SER A 90 0.57 10.15 -16.13
N SER A 91 0.62 11.36 -16.67
CA SER A 91 0.56 11.60 -18.11
C SER A 91 1.70 10.91 -18.88
N LEU A 92 2.77 10.50 -18.18
CA LEU A 92 3.86 9.71 -18.76
C LEU A 92 3.44 8.32 -19.24
N TRP A 93 2.37 7.71 -18.70
CA TRP A 93 1.92 6.38 -19.09
C TRP A 93 0.43 6.27 -19.42
N ASP A 94 -0.34 7.35 -19.25
CA ASP A 94 -1.78 7.44 -19.55
C ASP A 94 -2.61 6.25 -19.01
N GLY A 95 -2.41 5.94 -17.73
CA GLY A 95 -3.09 4.84 -17.07
C GLY A 95 -4.61 5.04 -17.04
N GLN A 96 -5.35 4.13 -17.67
CA GLN A 96 -6.81 4.20 -17.71
C GLN A 96 -7.44 3.93 -16.33
N PRO A 97 -8.54 4.62 -15.97
CA PRO A 97 -9.26 4.34 -14.72
C PRO A 97 -9.63 2.87 -14.58
N ALA A 98 -9.36 2.30 -13.41
CA ALA A 98 -9.63 0.89 -13.15
C ALA A 98 -10.04 0.64 -11.70
N ALA A 99 -10.82 -0.42 -11.46
CA ALA A 99 -11.17 -0.86 -10.12
C ALA A 99 -9.95 -1.31 -9.31
N ASN A 100 -8.88 -1.75 -9.97
CA ASN A 100 -7.65 -2.22 -9.36
C ASN A 100 -6.49 -1.22 -9.47
N PHE A 101 -6.78 0.01 -9.92
CA PHE A 101 -5.75 0.99 -10.26
C PHE A 101 -4.77 1.27 -9.12
N HIS A 102 -5.26 1.36 -7.88
CA HIS A 102 -4.43 1.57 -6.70
C HIS A 102 -3.35 0.50 -6.49
N ASP A 103 -3.61 -0.77 -6.84
CA ASP A 103 -2.63 -1.84 -6.78
C ASP A 103 -1.59 -1.73 -7.90
N TYR A 104 -2.01 -1.31 -9.11
CA TYR A 104 -1.09 -1.02 -10.22
C TYR A 104 -0.14 0.12 -9.84
N ALA A 105 -0.71 1.22 -9.32
CA ALA A 105 0.04 2.39 -8.88
C ALA A 105 1.03 2.02 -7.76
N ARG A 106 0.58 1.24 -6.77
CA ARG A 106 1.44 0.74 -5.69
C ARG A 106 2.61 -0.05 -6.24
N ARG A 107 2.34 -1.08 -7.05
CA ARG A 107 3.38 -1.97 -7.59
C ARG A 107 4.34 -1.19 -8.47
N PHE A 108 3.85 -0.25 -9.27
CA PHE A 108 4.70 0.59 -10.10
C PHE A 108 5.64 1.47 -9.27
N ALA A 109 5.12 2.14 -8.24
CA ALA A 109 5.93 2.94 -7.33
C ALA A 109 6.96 2.11 -6.56
N GLU A 110 6.58 0.94 -6.05
CA GLU A 110 7.49 0.00 -5.39
C GLU A 110 8.61 -0.44 -6.35
N THR A 111 8.29 -0.80 -7.60
CA THR A 111 9.29 -1.18 -8.62
C THR A 111 10.25 -0.03 -8.95
N LEU A 112 9.75 1.20 -9.11
CA LEU A 112 10.60 2.37 -9.38
C LEU A 112 11.49 2.71 -8.18
N ALA A 113 10.96 2.63 -6.96
CA ALA A 113 11.70 2.89 -5.73
C ALA A 113 12.80 1.84 -5.49
N ILE A 114 12.51 0.56 -5.69
CA ILE A 114 13.50 -0.54 -5.60
C ILE A 114 14.64 -0.33 -6.60
N ASN A 115 14.31 0.01 -7.86
CA ASN A 115 15.33 0.29 -8.88
C ASN A 115 16.19 1.52 -8.55
N ALA A 116 15.66 2.44 -7.75
CA ALA A 116 16.39 3.60 -7.26
C ALA A 116 17.13 3.35 -5.93
N ASP A 117 17.04 2.13 -5.34
CA ASP A 117 17.51 1.84 -3.99
C ASP A 117 16.94 2.82 -2.95
N VAL A 118 15.61 2.99 -2.97
CA VAL A 118 14.87 3.90 -2.10
C VAL A 118 13.71 3.14 -1.45
N LYS A 119 13.51 3.37 -0.15
CA LYS A 119 12.38 2.84 0.59
C LYS A 119 11.25 3.87 0.62
N ILE A 120 10.04 3.43 0.28
CA ILE A 120 8.82 4.24 0.36
C ILE A 120 7.81 3.61 1.31
N ASP A 121 6.95 4.43 1.91
CA ASP A 121 5.74 3.95 2.58
C ASP A 121 4.66 3.65 1.54
N SER A 122 4.48 2.37 1.21
CA SER A 122 3.44 1.94 0.28
C SER A 122 2.03 1.86 0.89
N GLY A 123 1.90 2.11 2.20
CA GLY A 123 0.61 2.22 2.88
C GLY A 123 -0.27 3.34 2.31
N ILE A 124 0.35 4.37 1.70
CA ILE A 124 -0.38 5.49 1.11
C ILE A 124 -1.24 5.09 -0.09
N TYR A 125 -1.01 3.91 -0.68
CA TYR A 125 -1.73 3.41 -1.84
C TYR A 125 -3.05 2.71 -1.47
N ALA A 126 -3.48 2.75 -0.21
CA ALA A 126 -4.85 2.41 0.11
C ALA A 126 -5.81 3.31 -0.68
N ARG A 127 -6.86 2.70 -1.25
CA ARG A 127 -7.72 3.34 -2.27
C ARG A 127 -8.28 4.69 -1.86
N VAL A 128 -8.68 4.84 -0.60
CA VAL A 128 -9.31 6.07 -0.07
C VAL A 128 -8.38 6.86 0.86
N ASN A 129 -7.07 6.69 0.70
CA ASN A 129 -6.09 7.37 1.54
C ASN A 129 -6.01 8.88 1.24
N LEU A 130 -5.70 9.63 2.30
CA LEU A 130 -5.53 11.08 2.25
C LEU A 130 -4.05 11.44 2.41
N LEU A 131 -3.61 12.42 1.62
CA LEU A 131 -2.29 13.02 1.72
C LEU A 131 -2.42 14.48 2.16
N ARG A 132 -1.49 14.94 2.99
CA ARG A 132 -1.45 16.34 3.40
C ARG A 132 -1.32 17.25 2.15
N ALA A 133 -2.17 18.26 2.05
CA ALA A 133 -2.17 19.23 0.96
C ALA A 133 -0.92 20.12 1.01
N ALA A 134 -0.51 20.68 -0.14
CA ALA A 134 0.52 21.72 -0.18
C ALA A 134 0.11 22.92 0.71
N ASN A 135 1.09 23.52 1.39
CA ASN A 135 0.91 24.59 2.38
C ASN A 135 -0.03 24.26 3.55
N SER A 136 -0.36 23.00 3.78
CA SER A 136 -1.00 22.58 5.03
C SER A 136 0.01 22.56 6.17
N LYS A 137 -0.37 23.09 7.33
CA LYS A 137 0.47 23.13 8.53
C LYS A 137 0.48 21.80 9.27
N HIS A 138 1.64 21.21 9.51
CA HIS A 138 1.78 19.99 10.32
C HIS A 138 1.51 20.30 11.79
N ARG A 139 0.55 19.61 12.42
CA ARG A 139 0.10 19.93 13.79
C ARG A 139 1.20 19.87 14.85
N LYS A 140 2.04 18.81 14.84
CA LYS A 140 3.11 18.62 15.86
C LYS A 140 4.30 19.58 15.73
N THR A 141 4.80 19.80 14.52
CA THR A 141 6.01 20.59 14.28
C THR A 141 5.73 22.07 14.02
N GLY A 142 4.49 22.42 13.65
CA GLY A 142 4.11 23.76 13.23
C GLY A 142 4.64 24.18 11.86
N ARG A 143 5.37 23.31 11.15
CA ARG A 143 5.92 23.59 9.81
C ARG A 143 4.92 23.25 8.72
N TYR A 144 5.03 23.92 7.57
CA TYR A 144 4.17 23.70 6.42
C TYR A 144 4.73 22.61 5.51
N LYS A 145 3.84 21.90 4.83
CA LYS A 145 4.23 21.09 3.67
C LYS A 145 4.54 22.03 2.50
N VAL A 146 5.81 22.24 2.21
CA VAL A 146 6.27 23.20 1.19
C VAL A 146 6.81 22.48 -0.04
N GLN A 147 6.53 23.04 -1.21
CA GLN A 147 7.12 22.60 -2.46
C GLN A 147 8.60 23.05 -2.51
N LEU A 148 9.46 22.18 -3.02
CA LEU A 148 10.87 22.45 -3.26
C LEU A 148 11.11 22.42 -4.77
N ARG A 149 11.95 23.33 -5.25
CA ARG A 149 12.53 23.25 -6.59
C ARG A 149 13.56 22.12 -6.63
N TYR A 150 13.89 21.64 -7.82
CA TYR A 150 14.86 20.57 -7.97
C TYR A 150 16.25 20.95 -7.43
N ASP A 151 16.71 22.16 -7.71
CA ASP A 151 17.97 22.70 -7.19
C ASP A 151 17.94 22.85 -5.67
N GLU A 152 16.83 23.30 -5.10
CA GLU A 152 16.60 23.35 -3.65
C GLU A 152 16.70 21.94 -3.03
N LEU A 153 16.03 20.94 -3.63
CA LEU A 153 16.07 19.56 -3.18
C LEU A 153 17.52 19.02 -3.19
N LEU A 154 18.26 19.22 -4.28
CA LEU A 154 19.60 18.65 -4.45
C LEU A 154 20.65 19.33 -3.56
N ASN A 155 20.54 20.64 -3.31
CA ASN A 155 21.65 21.41 -2.76
C ASN A 155 21.43 21.91 -1.32
N LEU A 156 20.18 22.04 -0.86
CA LEU A 156 19.92 22.56 0.48
C LEU A 156 20.21 21.55 1.58
N LYS A 157 20.72 22.01 2.72
CA LYS A 157 20.80 21.17 3.93
C LYS A 157 19.42 21.08 4.60
N PRO A 158 19.17 20.05 5.43
CA PRO A 158 17.91 19.94 6.15
C PRO A 158 17.50 21.23 6.88
N GLU A 159 18.45 21.93 7.52
CA GLU A 159 18.19 23.15 8.26
C GLU A 159 17.55 24.25 7.39
N ALA A 160 18.07 24.46 6.18
CA ALA A 160 17.53 25.44 5.24
C ALA A 160 16.13 25.05 4.74
N ILE A 161 15.88 23.75 4.53
CA ILE A 161 14.53 23.25 4.17
C ILE A 161 13.55 23.50 5.33
N LEU A 162 13.99 23.30 6.57
CA LEU A 162 13.17 23.55 7.77
C LEU A 162 12.86 25.04 7.95
N GLU A 163 13.77 25.94 7.56
CA GLU A 163 13.55 27.39 7.53
C GLU A 163 12.53 27.79 6.47
N ILE A 164 12.64 27.26 5.25
CA ILE A 164 11.63 27.48 4.18
C ILE A 164 10.26 27.01 4.65
N ALA A 165 10.20 25.86 5.33
CA ALA A 165 8.96 25.29 5.83
C ALA A 165 8.36 26.00 7.04
N ALA A 166 8.98 27.07 7.55
CA ALA A 166 8.43 27.87 8.64
C ALA A 166 7.18 28.67 8.21
N GLU A 167 7.08 29.01 6.93
CA GLU A 167 5.97 29.77 6.34
C GLU A 167 5.44 29.06 5.08
N PRO A 168 4.16 29.26 4.70
CA PRO A 168 3.66 28.77 3.42
C PRO A 168 4.33 29.54 2.27
N ARG A 169 4.48 28.91 1.11
CA ARG A 169 5.04 29.56 -0.09
C ARG A 169 4.15 29.33 -1.30
N GLU A 170 4.22 30.22 -2.27
CA GLU A 170 3.56 30.00 -3.56
C GLU A 170 4.09 28.72 -4.21
N GLY A 171 3.18 27.84 -4.59
CA GLY A 171 3.48 26.60 -5.30
C GLY A 171 3.20 26.76 -6.79
N TRP A 172 3.68 25.81 -7.57
CA TRP A 172 3.42 25.71 -9.00
C TRP A 172 3.03 24.28 -9.36
N ILE A 173 2.20 24.14 -10.38
CA ILE A 173 1.85 22.84 -10.95
C ILE A 173 2.59 22.77 -12.28
N PRO A 174 3.46 21.77 -12.51
CA PRO A 174 4.10 21.58 -13.80
C PRO A 174 3.06 21.42 -14.92
N GLU A 175 3.42 21.87 -16.11
CA GLU A 175 2.62 21.57 -17.30
C GLU A 175 2.58 20.06 -17.55
N PRO A 176 1.48 19.51 -18.08
CA PRO A 176 1.41 18.08 -18.39
C PRO A 176 2.51 17.67 -19.38
N VAL A 177 3.30 16.68 -19.00
CA VAL A 177 4.27 16.04 -19.90
C VAL A 177 3.57 15.02 -20.78
N GLY A 178 3.98 14.92 -22.04
CA GLY A 178 3.47 13.88 -22.94
C GLY A 178 3.83 12.46 -22.48
N VAL A 179 3.19 11.47 -23.11
CA VAL A 179 3.46 10.05 -22.85
C VAL A 179 4.94 9.73 -23.14
N ASN A 180 5.58 9.04 -22.20
CA ASN A 180 6.92 8.49 -22.33
C ASN A 180 6.82 7.00 -22.63
N SER A 181 7.46 6.53 -23.71
CA SER A 181 7.33 5.14 -24.16
C SER A 181 7.83 4.13 -23.13
N GLU A 182 8.96 4.40 -22.46
CA GLU A 182 9.49 3.50 -21.43
C GLU A 182 8.57 3.45 -20.21
N ALA A 183 8.04 4.59 -19.77
CA ALA A 183 7.09 4.64 -18.66
C ALA A 183 5.79 3.88 -19.00
N ALA A 184 5.27 4.05 -20.22
CA ALA A 184 4.08 3.35 -20.70
C ALA A 184 4.27 1.83 -20.83
N GLU A 185 5.43 1.39 -21.31
CA GLU A 185 5.80 -0.03 -21.38
C GLU A 185 5.90 -0.63 -19.97
N CYS A 186 6.65 0.02 -19.07
CA CYS A 186 6.76 -0.42 -17.67
C CYS A 186 5.39 -0.49 -17.00
N TRP A 187 4.53 0.52 -17.19
CA TRP A 187 3.17 0.51 -16.64
C TRP A 187 2.35 -0.66 -17.16
N SER A 188 2.39 -0.92 -18.48
CA SER A 188 1.64 -2.02 -19.10
C SER A 188 2.07 -3.39 -18.57
N GLU A 189 3.37 -3.59 -18.35
CA GLU A 189 3.90 -4.80 -17.71
C GLU A 189 3.39 -4.96 -16.27
N ILE A 190 3.33 -3.87 -15.51
CA ILE A 190 2.84 -3.87 -14.13
C ILE A 190 1.35 -4.19 -14.08
N VAL A 191 0.53 -3.62 -14.96
CA VAL A 191 -0.90 -3.92 -15.05
C VAL A 191 -1.08 -5.41 -15.30
N LYS A 192 -0.40 -5.96 -16.31
CA LYS A 192 -0.46 -7.39 -16.63
C LYS A 192 -0.03 -8.25 -15.44
N LEU A 193 1.10 -7.94 -14.80
CA LEU A 193 1.61 -8.68 -13.66
C LEU A 193 0.62 -8.71 -12.50
N VAL A 194 0.02 -7.56 -12.16
CA VAL A 194 -0.94 -7.47 -11.05
C VAL A 194 -2.25 -8.20 -11.38
N ASP A 195 -2.71 -8.12 -12.63
CA ASP A 195 -3.91 -8.84 -13.06
C ASP A 195 -3.68 -10.35 -13.09
N ASP A 196 -2.53 -10.82 -13.59
CA ASP A 196 -2.13 -12.23 -13.56
C ASP A 196 -2.01 -12.73 -12.11
N ASP A 197 -1.36 -11.96 -11.22
CA ASP A 197 -1.25 -12.28 -9.77
C ASP A 197 -2.63 -12.42 -9.13
N LYS A 198 -3.59 -11.55 -9.50
CA LYS A 198 -4.97 -11.58 -9.00
C LYS A 198 -5.75 -12.76 -9.56
N ALA A 199 -5.67 -13.00 -10.87
CA ALA A 199 -6.30 -14.12 -11.53
C ALA A 199 -5.79 -15.45 -10.92
N ALA A 200 -4.47 -15.62 -10.80
CA ALA A 200 -3.88 -16.80 -10.16
C ALA A 200 -4.27 -16.93 -8.68
N SER A 201 -4.51 -15.82 -7.97
CA SER A 201 -4.99 -15.86 -6.58
C SER A 201 -6.47 -16.25 -6.49
N ILE A 202 -7.31 -15.80 -7.42
CA ILE A 202 -8.72 -16.20 -7.54
C ILE A 202 -8.83 -17.66 -7.97
N GLU A 203 -8.03 -18.08 -8.94
CA GLU A 203 -7.93 -19.47 -9.38
C GLU A 203 -7.47 -20.35 -8.23
N ARG A 204 -6.39 -20.01 -7.50
CA ARG A 204 -5.98 -20.76 -6.31
C ARG A 204 -7.06 -20.86 -5.24
N ARG A 205 -7.86 -19.80 -5.04
CA ARG A 205 -9.04 -19.83 -4.14
C ARG A 205 -10.16 -20.72 -4.67
N SER A 206 -10.28 -20.85 -5.99
CA SER A 206 -11.32 -21.65 -6.66
C SER A 206 -10.90 -23.10 -6.93
N SER A 207 -9.59 -23.37 -7.04
CA SER A 207 -8.98 -24.62 -7.48
C SER A 207 -8.33 -25.41 -6.36
N ASN A 208 -7.97 -24.77 -5.23
CA ASN A 208 -7.68 -25.53 -4.03
C ASN A 208 -9.00 -26.02 -3.45
N GLY A 209 -9.30 -27.29 -3.71
CA GLY A 209 -10.07 -28.08 -2.76
C GLY A 209 -9.41 -27.97 -1.38
N ALA A 210 -10.22 -27.61 -0.38
CA ALA A 210 -9.90 -27.31 1.01
C ALA A 210 -8.99 -26.08 1.25
N ALA A 211 -9.51 -25.12 2.01
CA ALA A 211 -8.74 -23.99 2.53
C ALA A 211 -7.52 -24.45 3.35
N LYS A 212 -6.49 -23.61 3.43
CA LYS A 212 -5.24 -23.91 4.16
C LYS A 212 -4.89 -22.76 5.09
N LEU A 213 -4.34 -23.11 6.25
CA LEU A 213 -3.77 -22.14 7.18
C LEU A 213 -2.50 -21.57 6.59
N ASN A 214 -2.45 -20.25 6.40
CA ASN A 214 -1.21 -19.61 6.01
C ASN A 214 -0.21 -19.57 7.21
N PRO A 215 1.11 -19.43 6.95
CA PRO A 215 2.12 -19.44 8.00
C PRO A 215 1.93 -18.38 9.09
N THR A 216 1.44 -17.18 8.72
CA THR A 216 1.19 -16.08 9.67
C THR A 216 0.06 -16.44 10.64
N THR A 217 -1.08 -16.92 10.12
CA THR A 217 -2.21 -17.38 10.92
C THR A 217 -1.82 -18.53 11.83
N ARG A 218 -0.98 -19.45 11.34
CA ARG A 218 -0.44 -20.53 12.16
C ARG A 218 0.45 -20.01 13.30
N ALA A 219 1.34 -19.07 13.05
CA ALA A 219 2.20 -18.48 14.09
C ALA A 219 1.37 -17.78 15.17
N VAL A 220 0.33 -17.02 14.77
CA VAL A 220 -0.60 -16.39 15.71
C VAL A 220 -1.30 -17.43 16.57
N LEU A 221 -1.81 -18.51 15.98
CA LEU A 221 -2.58 -19.54 16.71
C LEU A 221 -1.72 -20.45 17.59
N VAL A 222 -0.50 -20.78 17.16
CA VAL A 222 0.38 -21.75 17.85
C VAL A 222 1.27 -21.05 18.87
N GLU A 223 1.82 -19.89 18.53
CA GLU A 223 2.86 -19.22 19.31
C GLU A 223 2.34 -17.97 20.03
N GLY A 224 1.11 -17.51 19.73
CA GLY A 224 0.59 -16.23 20.21
C GLY A 224 1.41 -15.04 19.72
N SER A 225 2.23 -15.25 18.68
CA SER A 225 3.24 -14.31 18.22
C SER A 225 2.68 -13.43 17.10
N PHE A 226 2.73 -12.12 17.33
CA PHE A 226 2.48 -11.11 16.31
C PHE A 226 3.82 -10.46 15.97
N VAL A 227 4.29 -10.64 14.73
CA VAL A 227 5.64 -10.24 14.32
C VAL A 227 5.64 -8.83 13.70
N GLY A 228 4.51 -8.38 13.18
CA GLY A 228 4.32 -7.08 12.55
C GLY A 228 3.18 -6.25 13.17
N ASP A 229 2.38 -5.59 12.31
CA ASP A 229 1.21 -4.84 12.75
C ASP A 229 0.16 -5.80 13.32
N ARG A 230 0.00 -5.77 14.64
CA ARG A 230 -0.90 -6.64 15.40
C ARG A 230 -2.36 -6.55 14.92
N HIS A 231 -2.83 -5.36 14.54
CA HIS A 231 -4.21 -5.18 14.08
C HIS A 231 -4.39 -5.81 12.70
N ARG A 232 -3.43 -5.60 11.80
CA ARG A 232 -3.44 -6.19 10.46
C ARG A 232 -3.30 -7.70 10.48
N GLU A 233 -2.43 -8.23 11.33
CA GLU A 233 -2.20 -9.68 11.46
C GLU A 233 -3.39 -10.40 12.10
N LEU A 234 -4.07 -9.77 13.07
CA LEU A 234 -5.30 -10.31 13.62
C LEU A 234 -6.41 -10.34 12.57
N PHE A 235 -6.57 -9.26 11.80
CA PHE A 235 -7.53 -9.20 10.70
C PHE A 235 -7.25 -10.24 9.62
N SER A 236 -6.00 -10.35 9.15
CA SER A 236 -5.62 -11.31 8.11
C SER A 236 -5.78 -12.76 8.57
N SER A 237 -5.52 -13.02 9.86
CA SER A 237 -5.74 -14.33 10.47
C SER A 237 -7.22 -14.69 10.51
N ALA A 238 -8.09 -13.76 10.91
CA ALA A 238 -9.52 -13.96 10.87
C ALA A 238 -10.03 -14.18 9.43
N ALA A 239 -9.51 -13.43 8.46
CA ALA A 239 -9.86 -13.60 7.05
C ALA A 239 -9.46 -14.99 6.51
N ASN A 240 -8.27 -15.49 6.83
CA ASN A 240 -7.84 -16.84 6.43
C ASN A 240 -8.66 -17.94 7.11
N LEU A 241 -9.05 -17.76 8.36
CA LEU A 241 -9.95 -18.70 9.04
C LEU A 241 -11.35 -18.73 8.39
N ALA A 242 -11.83 -17.60 7.87
CA ALA A 242 -13.10 -17.53 7.16
C ALA A 242 -13.08 -18.20 5.76
N GLU A 243 -11.91 -18.57 5.24
CA GLU A 243 -11.80 -19.29 3.95
C GLU A 243 -12.20 -20.77 4.08
N PHE A 244 -12.23 -21.33 5.30
CA PHE A 244 -12.60 -22.73 5.55
C PHE A 244 -14.12 -22.94 5.43
N ALA A 245 -14.54 -23.96 4.67
CA ALA A 245 -15.96 -24.21 4.43
C ALA A 245 -16.66 -24.87 5.63
N SER A 246 -15.90 -25.48 6.54
CA SER A 246 -16.42 -26.12 7.75
C SER A 246 -15.42 -26.13 8.89
N VAL A 247 -15.94 -26.35 10.10
CA VAL A 247 -15.13 -26.62 11.29
C VAL A 247 -14.26 -27.87 11.10
N ASP A 248 -14.77 -28.86 10.37
CA ASP A 248 -14.04 -30.10 10.07
C ASP A 248 -12.78 -29.80 9.25
N GLU A 249 -12.90 -29.03 8.16
CA GLU A 249 -11.75 -28.63 7.34
C GLU A 249 -10.72 -27.85 8.17
N LEU A 250 -11.18 -26.93 9.01
CA LEU A 250 -10.31 -26.16 9.89
C LEU A 250 -9.60 -27.06 10.92
N ALA A 251 -10.32 -28.01 11.52
CA ALA A 251 -9.75 -28.97 12.48
C ALA A 251 -8.66 -29.83 11.84
N PHE A 252 -8.90 -30.31 10.60
CA PHE A 252 -7.87 -31.01 9.84
C PHE A 252 -6.66 -30.12 9.57
N ALA A 253 -6.85 -28.87 9.16
CA ALA A 253 -5.73 -27.97 8.88
C ALA A 253 -4.91 -27.64 10.14
N LEU A 254 -5.56 -27.48 11.29
CA LEU A 254 -4.88 -27.19 12.57
C LEU A 254 -4.13 -28.41 13.11
N LEU A 255 -4.81 -29.55 13.19
CA LEU A 255 -4.35 -30.71 13.96
C LEU A 255 -3.48 -31.65 13.15
N THR A 256 -3.64 -31.71 11.81
CA THR A 256 -2.89 -32.67 10.98
C THR A 256 -1.39 -32.53 11.16
N PRO A 257 -0.77 -31.34 11.01
CA PRO A 257 0.67 -31.25 11.13
C PRO A 257 1.13 -31.46 12.58
N CYS A 258 0.30 -31.14 13.59
CA CYS A 258 0.60 -31.41 14.99
C CYS A 258 0.68 -32.91 15.28
N GLY A 259 -0.30 -33.69 14.80
CA GLY A 259 -0.31 -35.15 14.96
C GLY A 259 0.83 -35.84 14.21
N LEU A 260 1.19 -35.36 13.02
CA LEU A 260 2.36 -35.88 12.29
C LEU A 260 3.66 -35.56 13.05
N ASN A 261 3.79 -34.34 13.57
CA ASN A 261 4.96 -33.94 14.37
C ASN A 261 5.07 -34.71 15.69
N SER A 262 3.96 -35.23 16.23
CA SER A 262 3.96 -36.10 17.41
C SER A 262 4.26 -37.58 17.08
N GLY A 263 4.56 -37.91 15.81
CA GLY A 263 4.94 -39.26 15.38
C GLY A 263 3.77 -40.16 14.97
N LEU A 264 2.54 -39.65 14.86
CA LEU A 264 1.40 -40.44 14.36
C LEU A 264 1.49 -40.63 12.84
N THR A 265 0.95 -41.76 12.37
CA THR A 265 0.81 -42.00 10.93
C THR A 265 -0.29 -41.11 10.34
N ARG A 266 -0.24 -40.83 9.03
CA ARG A 266 -1.29 -40.05 8.34
C ARG A 266 -2.69 -40.65 8.55
N SER A 267 -2.81 -41.99 8.49
CA SER A 267 -4.08 -42.69 8.73
C SER A 267 -4.56 -42.56 10.17
N ASP A 268 -3.67 -42.58 11.16
CA ASP A 268 -4.04 -42.38 12.56
C ASP A 268 -4.47 -40.96 12.83
N VAL A 269 -3.72 -39.97 12.33
CA VAL A 269 -4.08 -38.55 12.42
C VAL A 269 -5.47 -38.31 11.84
N GLN A 270 -5.71 -38.82 10.63
CA GLN A 270 -7.02 -38.67 9.99
C GLN A 270 -8.13 -39.30 10.84
N ARG A 271 -7.97 -40.57 11.22
CA ARG A 271 -8.95 -41.31 12.02
C ARG A 271 -9.26 -40.61 13.35
N GLN A 272 -8.25 -40.12 14.07
CA GLN A 272 -8.43 -39.48 15.37
C GLN A 272 -9.17 -38.15 15.26
N ILE A 273 -8.85 -37.34 14.25
CA ILE A 273 -9.56 -36.07 13.99
C ILE A 273 -11.04 -36.35 13.65
N GLU A 274 -11.33 -37.31 12.77
CA GLU A 274 -12.70 -37.69 12.42
C GLU A 274 -13.50 -38.21 13.63
N CYS A 275 -12.89 -39.04 14.47
CA CYS A 275 -13.51 -39.52 15.70
C CYS A 275 -13.83 -38.38 16.67
N GLY A 276 -12.90 -37.43 16.85
CA GLY A 276 -13.09 -36.26 17.70
C GLY A 276 -14.24 -35.37 17.23
N LEU A 277 -14.29 -35.07 15.93
CA LEU A 277 -15.36 -34.28 15.32
C LEU A 277 -16.74 -34.94 15.49
N LYS A 278 -16.83 -36.25 15.24
CA LYS A 278 -18.08 -37.03 15.44
C LYS A 278 -18.53 -37.08 16.89
N HIS A 279 -17.59 -37.09 17.84
CA HIS A 279 -17.90 -37.08 19.26
C HIS A 279 -18.42 -35.72 19.72
N GLY A 280 -17.71 -34.63 19.36
CA GLY A 280 -18.09 -33.26 19.76
C GLY A 280 -19.37 -32.74 19.09
N GLY A 281 -19.64 -33.13 17.84
CA GLY A 281 -20.87 -32.75 17.13
C GLY A 281 -22.17 -33.28 17.75
N ARG A 282 -22.10 -34.36 18.55
CA ARG A 282 -23.27 -34.93 19.25
C ARG A 282 -23.69 -34.13 20.49
N SER A 283 -22.91 -33.15 20.93
CA SER A 283 -23.17 -32.39 22.15
C SER A 283 -24.00 -31.11 21.95
N TYR A 284 -24.37 -30.77 20.71
CA TYR A 284 -25.20 -29.59 20.38
C TYR A 284 -26.67 -29.91 20.06
N GLU A 285 -27.08 -31.20 20.07
CA GLU A 285 -28.47 -31.64 19.80
C GLU A 285 -29.27 -32.00 21.08
N THR A 286 -28.82 -31.55 22.25
CA THR A 286 -29.54 -31.64 23.54
C THR A 286 -29.55 -30.30 24.24
#